data_AF-A1ZZA7-F1
#
_entry.id   AF-A1ZZA7-F1
#
_cell.length_a   1.000
_cell.length_b   1.000
_cell.length_c   1.000
_cell.angle_alpha   90.00
_cell.angle_beta   90.00
_cell.angle_gamma   90.00
#
_symmetry.space_group_name_H-M   'P 1'
#
loop_
_entity.id
_entity.type
_entity.pdbx_description
1 polymer ?
#
loop_
_entity_poly.entity_id
_entity_poly.type
_entity_poly.pdbx_seq_one_letter_code
_entity_poly.pdbx_strand_id
1 'polypeptide(L)'
;MMKKQIQVFFTLVLLTGLVNTAYSQVSKEQLNEVFEAQKTLIEGSDRDCYPVNTVVGDLNGDGKPEGVVQYNCGFKGSMGNASAGMGWAILINRGGKLTVIINQTNVNNTIPLAIENGTIKAQKMKYKKEDARCCPSIKIAKKYKLIGNQLKEVK
;
A
#
# COMPACT_ATOMS: atom_id res chain seq x y z
N MET A 1 -63.53 4.85 42.90
CA MET A 1 -62.36 5.63 42.42
C MET A 1 -61.14 4.71 42.37
N MET A 2 -60.62 4.47 41.17
CA MET A 2 -59.61 3.45 40.86
C MET A 2 -58.21 3.83 41.37
N LYS A 3 -57.52 2.82 41.93
CA LYS A 3 -56.07 2.80 42.19
C LYS A 3 -55.27 2.97 40.90
N LYS A 4 -54.11 3.61 40.98
CA LYS A 4 -52.90 3.20 40.25
C LYS A 4 -51.65 3.83 40.91
N GLN A 5 -50.85 2.98 41.55
CA GLN A 5 -49.46 3.32 41.85
C GLN A 5 -48.67 3.36 40.55
N ILE A 6 -47.80 4.35 40.39
CA ILE A 6 -46.85 4.44 39.29
C ILE A 6 -45.46 4.25 39.88
N GLN A 7 -44.89 3.05 39.68
CA GLN A 7 -43.46 2.82 39.79
C GLN A 7 -42.80 3.35 38.50
N VAL A 8 -41.94 4.35 38.61
CA VAL A 8 -41.04 4.73 37.51
C VAL A 8 -39.69 4.07 37.75
N PHE A 9 -39.37 3.12 36.87
CA PHE A 9 -38.11 2.39 36.84
C PHE A 9 -36.95 3.32 36.46
N PHE A 10 -35.92 3.31 37.30
CA PHE A 10 -34.58 3.81 36.99
C PHE A 10 -34.02 3.01 35.81
N THR A 11 -33.90 3.64 34.64
CA THR A 11 -33.17 3.02 33.51
C THR A 11 -31.76 3.59 33.49
N LEU A 12 -30.86 2.85 34.13
CA LEU A 12 -29.42 3.00 34.05
C LEU A 12 -28.99 2.75 32.60
N VAL A 13 -28.60 3.80 31.86
CA VAL A 13 -27.96 3.64 30.55
C VAL A 13 -26.52 3.17 30.79
N LEU A 14 -26.34 1.85 30.78
CA LEU A 14 -25.04 1.20 30.82
C LEU A 14 -24.41 1.21 29.41
N LEU A 15 -23.25 1.85 29.31
CA LEU A 15 -22.14 1.62 28.39
C LEU A 15 -22.44 0.94 27.03
N THR A 16 -22.22 1.65 25.93
CA THR A 16 -21.71 1.00 24.70
C THR A 16 -20.50 1.76 24.16
N GLY A 17 -19.33 1.14 24.36
CA GLY A 17 -18.22 1.16 23.41
C GLY A 17 -17.49 2.47 23.18
N LEU A 18 -16.51 2.77 24.04
CA LEU A 18 -15.25 3.31 23.53
C LEU A 18 -14.60 2.21 22.67
N VAL A 19 -14.90 2.17 21.37
CA VAL A 19 -14.07 1.43 20.42
C VAL A 19 -12.79 2.23 20.18
N ASN A 20 -11.91 2.24 21.19
CA ASN A 20 -10.49 2.50 20.96
C ASN A 20 -9.88 1.23 20.35
N THR A 21 -10.26 0.91 19.11
CA THR A 21 -9.37 0.13 18.26
C THR A 21 -8.39 1.12 17.67
N ALA A 22 -7.38 1.47 18.48
CA ALA A 22 -6.09 1.81 17.89
C ALA A 22 -5.64 0.53 17.15
N TYR A 23 -6.12 0.34 15.91
CA TYR A 23 -5.45 -0.56 14.99
C TYR A 23 -4.00 -0.12 14.99
N SER A 24 -3.12 -0.99 15.49
CA SER A 24 -1.68 -0.81 15.35
C SER A 24 -1.45 -0.41 13.89
N GLN A 25 -0.97 0.81 13.68
CA GLN A 25 -0.73 1.33 12.34
C GLN A 25 0.16 0.32 11.61
N VAL A 26 -0.24 -0.13 10.43
CA VAL A 26 0.62 -0.99 9.60
C VAL A 26 1.90 -0.21 9.32
N SER A 27 3.06 -0.78 9.66
CA SER A 27 4.34 -0.13 9.45
C SER A 27 4.92 -0.46 8.07
N LYS A 28 5.92 0.31 7.63
CA LYS A 28 6.65 0.01 6.38
C LYS A 28 7.40 -1.32 6.49
N GLU A 29 7.92 -1.62 7.67
CA GLU A 29 8.63 -2.87 7.98
C GLU A 29 7.68 -4.05 7.85
N GLN A 30 6.47 -3.96 8.40
CA GLN A 30 5.46 -5.02 8.25
C GLN A 30 5.08 -5.28 6.79
N LEU A 31 4.97 -4.23 5.97
CA LEU A 31 4.73 -4.39 4.53
C LEU A 31 5.91 -5.06 3.82
N ASN A 32 7.14 -4.70 4.19
CA ASN A 32 8.34 -5.32 3.62
C ASN A 32 8.48 -6.79 4.04
N GLU A 33 8.15 -7.14 5.29
CA GLU A 33 8.12 -8.54 5.75
C GLU A 33 7.11 -9.38 4.96
N VAL A 34 5.91 -8.82 4.69
CA VAL A 34 4.90 -9.51 3.87
C VAL A 34 5.33 -9.60 2.41
N PHE A 35 5.99 -8.55 1.88
CA PHE A 35 6.59 -8.60 0.55
C PHE A 35 7.60 -9.75 0.46
N GLU A 36 8.56 -9.84 1.40
CA GLU A 36 9.56 -10.92 1.41
C GLU A 36 8.90 -12.30 1.55
N ALA A 37 7.91 -12.44 2.45
CA ALA A 37 7.18 -13.69 2.64
C ALA A 37 6.38 -14.13 1.39
N GLN A 38 6.01 -13.20 0.51
CA GLN A 38 5.22 -13.43 -0.69
C GLN A 38 5.99 -13.12 -1.98
N LYS A 39 7.31 -12.93 -1.91
CA LYS A 39 8.12 -12.43 -3.03
C LYS A 39 8.12 -13.34 -4.25
N THR A 40 7.85 -14.63 -4.06
CA THR A 40 7.70 -15.61 -5.15
C THR A 40 6.55 -15.26 -6.10
N LEU A 41 5.51 -14.56 -5.63
CA LEU A 41 4.43 -14.01 -6.47
C LEU A 41 4.93 -12.90 -7.42
N ILE A 42 6.08 -12.31 -7.10
CA ILE A 42 6.65 -11.16 -7.79
C ILE A 42 7.85 -11.57 -8.66
N GLU A 43 8.76 -12.38 -8.11
CA GLU A 43 10.04 -12.77 -8.69
C GLU A 43 9.89 -13.75 -9.86
N GLY A 44 9.00 -14.73 -9.76
CA GLY A 44 9.04 -15.89 -10.65
C GLY A 44 10.28 -16.76 -10.37
N SER A 45 10.77 -17.50 -11.37
CA SER A 45 11.84 -18.49 -11.18
C SER A 45 13.26 -17.91 -11.18
N ASP A 46 13.50 -16.84 -11.95
CA ASP A 46 14.83 -16.40 -12.39
C ASP A 46 15.28 -15.05 -11.81
N ARG A 47 14.42 -14.37 -11.06
CA ARG A 47 14.71 -13.04 -10.49
C ARG A 47 14.79 -13.07 -8.97
N ASP A 48 15.55 -12.14 -8.41
CA ASP A 48 15.58 -11.82 -7.00
C ASP A 48 15.19 -10.36 -6.84
N CYS A 49 14.10 -10.11 -6.12
CA CYS A 49 13.47 -8.81 -6.00
C CYS A 49 13.52 -8.35 -4.54
N TYR A 50 13.80 -7.07 -4.34
CA TYR A 50 13.91 -6.47 -3.01
C TYR A 50 13.18 -5.12 -2.96
N PRO A 51 12.58 -4.76 -1.81
CA PRO A 51 11.93 -3.49 -1.62
C PRO A 51 12.95 -2.36 -1.69
N VAL A 52 12.59 -1.26 -2.36
CA VAL A 52 13.42 -0.04 -2.45
C VAL A 52 12.72 1.19 -1.89
N ASN A 53 11.39 1.17 -1.80
CA ASN A 53 10.60 2.23 -1.19
C ASN A 53 9.22 1.67 -0.81
N THR A 54 8.65 2.17 0.28
CA THR A 54 7.37 1.68 0.82
C THR A 54 6.54 2.85 1.34
N VAL A 55 5.27 2.89 0.93
CA VAL A 55 4.28 3.87 1.39
C VAL A 55 3.08 3.14 2.00
N VAL A 56 2.55 3.71 3.08
CA VAL A 56 1.42 3.20 3.86
C VAL A 56 0.27 4.18 3.76
N GLY A 57 -0.96 3.67 3.71
CA GLY A 57 -2.18 4.45 3.91
C GLY A 57 -3.42 3.69 3.46
N ASP A 58 -4.59 4.24 3.76
CA ASP A 58 -5.88 3.67 3.37
C ASP A 58 -6.09 3.83 1.86
N LEU A 59 -5.90 2.73 1.13
CA LEU A 59 -5.94 2.66 -0.32
C LEU A 59 -7.32 2.26 -0.82
N ASN A 60 -8.02 1.40 -0.07
CA ASN A 60 -9.31 0.85 -0.48
C ASN A 60 -10.52 1.64 0.11
N GLY A 61 -10.28 2.54 1.07
CA GLY A 61 -11.28 3.38 1.72
C GLY A 61 -12.02 2.71 2.89
N ASP A 62 -11.53 1.60 3.43
CA ASP A 62 -12.17 0.84 4.51
C ASP A 62 -11.70 1.26 5.92
N GLY A 63 -10.85 2.28 6.01
CA GLY A 63 -10.30 2.81 7.24
C GLY A 63 -9.12 2.01 7.81
N LYS A 64 -8.65 0.95 7.13
CA LYS A 64 -7.46 0.20 7.52
C LYS A 64 -6.27 0.59 6.65
N PRO A 65 -5.05 0.63 7.22
CA PRO A 65 -3.87 0.95 6.44
C PRO A 65 -3.45 -0.23 5.55
N GLU A 66 -3.22 0.09 4.29
CA GLU A 66 -2.62 -0.74 3.25
C GLU A 66 -1.24 -0.21 2.84
N GLY A 67 -0.66 -0.76 1.78
CA GLY A 67 0.56 -0.20 1.24
C GLY A 67 0.93 -0.55 -0.18
N VAL A 68 1.91 0.20 -0.65
CA VAL A 68 2.61 -0.02 -1.91
C VAL A 68 4.07 -0.23 -1.57
N VAL A 69 4.61 -1.38 -1.96
CA VAL A 69 6.04 -1.65 -1.92
C VAL A 69 6.58 -1.51 -3.34
N GLN A 70 7.37 -0.47 -3.58
CA GLN A 70 8.18 -0.38 -4.79
C GLN A 70 9.36 -1.33 -4.63
N TYR A 71 9.60 -2.15 -5.64
CA TYR A 71 10.68 -3.12 -5.66
C TYR A 71 11.52 -2.99 -6.93
N ASN A 72 12.77 -3.43 -6.82
CA ASN A 72 13.66 -3.67 -7.94
C ASN A 72 14.00 -5.16 -8.01
N CYS A 73 14.25 -5.67 -9.21
CA CYS A 73 14.65 -7.06 -9.43
C CYS A 73 15.97 -7.13 -10.19
N GLY A 74 16.83 -8.06 -9.78
CA GLY A 74 17.98 -8.51 -10.56
C GLY A 74 17.79 -9.96 -11.02
N PHE A 75 18.51 -10.38 -12.06
CA PHE A 75 18.57 -11.81 -12.38
C PHE A 75 19.38 -12.55 -11.31
N LYS A 76 18.91 -13.73 -10.89
CA LYS A 76 19.64 -14.59 -9.94
C LYS A 76 21.03 -14.90 -10.50
N GLY A 77 22.05 -14.90 -9.63
CA GLY A 77 23.43 -15.13 -10.03
C GLY A 77 24.10 -13.96 -10.77
N SER A 78 23.39 -12.87 -11.08
CA SER A 78 23.99 -11.69 -11.73
C SER A 78 24.83 -10.81 -10.80
N MET A 79 24.83 -11.10 -9.49
CA MET A 79 25.44 -10.26 -8.46
C MET A 79 24.96 -8.79 -8.53
N GLY A 80 23.73 -8.56 -9.01
CA GLY A 80 23.15 -7.23 -9.17
C GLY A 80 23.55 -6.49 -10.45
N ASN A 81 24.34 -7.09 -11.34
CA ASN A 81 24.81 -6.42 -12.57
C ASN A 81 23.80 -6.44 -13.72
N ALA A 82 22.74 -7.26 -13.61
CA ALA A 82 21.71 -7.36 -14.63
C ALA A 82 20.33 -7.09 -14.02
N SER A 83 19.75 -5.93 -14.36
CA SER A 83 18.41 -5.56 -13.93
C SER A 83 17.36 -6.38 -14.67
N ALA A 84 16.42 -6.95 -13.92
CA ALA A 84 15.28 -7.70 -14.42
C ALA A 84 13.96 -6.92 -14.28
N GLY A 85 14.08 -5.59 -14.15
CA GLY A 85 12.96 -4.66 -14.04
C GLY A 85 12.68 -4.18 -12.63
N MET A 86 11.65 -3.34 -12.53
CA MET A 86 11.16 -2.73 -11.30
C MET A 86 9.63 -2.71 -11.34
N GLY A 87 9.00 -2.52 -10.18
CA GLY A 87 7.55 -2.49 -10.11
C GLY A 87 7.02 -2.15 -8.75
N TRP A 88 5.70 -2.21 -8.61
CA TRP A 88 4.98 -2.02 -7.36
C TRP A 88 4.21 -3.27 -6.97
N ALA A 89 4.38 -3.71 -5.74
CA ALA A 89 3.50 -4.67 -5.09
C ALA A 89 2.44 -3.89 -4.30
N ILE A 90 1.17 -4.22 -4.52
CA ILE A 90 0.04 -3.64 -3.76
C ILE A 90 -0.41 -4.62 -2.71
N LEU A 91 -0.34 -4.21 -1.45
CA LEU A 91 -0.73 -5.03 -0.31
C LEU A 91 -2.06 -4.51 0.26
N ILE A 92 -3.06 -5.39 0.35
CA ILE A 92 -4.36 -5.05 0.95
C ILE A 92 -4.52 -5.71 2.31
N ASN A 93 -5.05 -4.94 3.26
CA ASN A 93 -5.32 -5.37 4.62
C ASN A 93 -6.73 -5.93 4.75
N ARG A 94 -6.86 -7.26 4.75
CA ARG A 94 -8.15 -7.93 4.96
C ARG A 94 -8.29 -8.37 6.41
N GLY A 95 -8.64 -7.41 7.27
CA GLY A 95 -8.93 -7.70 8.68
C GLY A 95 -7.68 -8.10 9.50
N GLY A 96 -6.57 -7.41 9.29
CA GLY A 96 -5.29 -7.68 9.96
C GLY A 96 -4.34 -8.56 9.14
N LYS A 97 -4.83 -9.20 8.07
CA LYS A 97 -4.01 -9.98 7.15
C LYS A 97 -3.67 -9.16 5.91
N LEU A 98 -2.42 -8.72 5.82
CA LEU A 98 -1.85 -8.10 4.62
C LEU A 98 -1.55 -9.16 3.56
N THR A 99 -1.83 -8.85 2.30
CA THR A 99 -1.55 -9.76 1.17
C THR A 99 -1.26 -8.98 -0.10
N VAL A 100 -0.24 -9.40 -0.85
CA VAL A 100 0.05 -8.89 -2.19
C VAL A 100 -1.08 -9.30 -3.13
N ILE A 101 -1.76 -8.33 -3.74
CA ILE A 101 -2.85 -8.57 -4.68
C ILE A 101 -2.51 -8.17 -6.12
N ILE A 102 -1.50 -7.32 -6.30
CA ILE A 102 -1.04 -6.83 -7.60
C ILE A 102 0.48 -6.77 -7.57
N ASN A 103 1.08 -7.26 -8.65
CA ASN A 103 2.47 -7.05 -9.04
C ASN A 103 2.42 -6.24 -10.34
N GLN A 104 2.74 -4.95 -10.27
CA GLN A 104 2.66 -4.03 -11.40
C GLN A 104 4.04 -3.67 -11.91
N THR A 105 4.35 -4.07 -13.15
CA THR A 105 5.65 -3.77 -13.79
C THR A 105 5.59 -2.60 -14.76
N ASN A 106 4.41 -2.10 -15.14
CA ASN A 106 4.29 -0.99 -16.10
C ASN A 106 4.44 0.42 -15.47
N VAL A 107 4.72 0.50 -14.17
CA VAL A 107 4.96 1.74 -13.40
C VAL A 107 6.46 2.09 -13.32
N ASN A 108 7.26 1.63 -14.29
CA ASN A 108 8.70 1.89 -14.35
C ASN A 108 9.05 3.38 -14.18
N ASN A 109 10.15 3.62 -13.47
CA ASN A 109 10.65 4.95 -13.10
C ASN A 109 9.61 5.84 -12.40
N THR A 110 8.61 5.23 -11.75
CA THR A 110 7.58 5.95 -11.00
C THR A 110 7.70 5.58 -9.53
N ILE A 111 7.94 6.59 -8.69
CA ILE A 111 8.19 6.45 -7.26
C ILE A 111 6.87 6.77 -6.53
N PRO A 112 6.31 5.85 -5.74
CA PRO A 112 5.16 6.16 -4.91
C PRO A 112 5.62 7.06 -3.74
N LEU A 113 4.84 8.10 -3.46
CA LEU A 113 5.18 9.12 -2.45
C LEU A 113 4.29 9.01 -1.21
N ALA A 114 2.99 8.82 -1.41
CA ALA A 114 2.01 8.72 -0.34
C ALA A 114 0.74 8.04 -0.82
N ILE A 115 -0.08 7.56 0.12
CA ILE A 115 -1.47 7.15 -0.12
C ILE A 115 -2.34 8.14 0.64
N GLU A 116 -3.18 8.87 -0.10
CA GLU A 116 -4.06 9.90 0.44
C GLU A 116 -5.45 9.76 -0.19
N ASN A 117 -6.48 9.62 0.64
CA ASN A 117 -7.88 9.53 0.20
C ASN A 117 -8.07 8.46 -0.91
N GLY A 118 -7.58 7.24 -0.67
CA GLY A 118 -7.65 6.12 -1.63
C GLY A 118 -6.86 6.33 -2.93
N THR A 119 -5.92 7.29 -2.95
CA THR A 119 -5.13 7.64 -4.14
C THR A 119 -3.64 7.54 -3.82
N ILE A 120 -2.91 6.77 -4.62
CA ILE A 120 -1.45 6.72 -4.59
C ILE A 120 -0.93 7.97 -5.30
N LYS A 121 -0.33 8.89 -4.57
CA LYS A 121 0.47 9.99 -5.12
C LYS A 121 1.82 9.44 -5.52
N ALA A 122 2.28 9.77 -6.72
CA ALA A 122 3.54 9.26 -7.23
C ALA A 122 4.25 10.28 -8.11
N GLN A 123 5.53 10.00 -8.39
CA GLN A 123 6.37 10.86 -9.21
C GLN A 123 7.08 10.02 -10.26
N LYS A 124 6.78 10.28 -11.52
CA LYS A 124 7.49 9.68 -12.66
C LYS A 124 8.72 10.49 -12.99
N MET A 125 9.86 9.82 -13.00
CA MET A 125 11.14 10.38 -13.38
C MET A 125 11.34 10.26 -14.89
N LYS A 126 11.79 11.35 -15.52
CA LYS A 126 12.27 11.34 -16.91
C LYS A 126 13.62 12.03 -17.00
N TYR A 127 14.40 11.59 -17.97
CA TYR A 127 15.67 12.20 -18.31
C TYR A 127 15.45 13.47 -19.14
N LYS A 128 16.19 14.53 -18.82
CA LYS A 128 16.55 15.59 -19.75
C LYS A 128 17.67 15.10 -20.66
N LYS A 129 17.91 15.82 -21.75
CA LYS A 129 18.99 15.51 -22.69
C LYS A 129 20.37 15.60 -22.02
N GLU A 130 20.51 16.49 -21.04
CA GLU A 130 21.74 16.77 -20.32
C GLU A 130 21.94 15.90 -19.07
N ASP A 131 20.93 15.09 -18.71
CA ASP A 131 21.02 14.28 -17.51
C ASP A 131 22.07 13.17 -17.67
N ALA A 132 22.87 12.97 -16.63
CA ALA A 132 23.69 11.76 -16.53
C ALA A 132 22.79 10.52 -16.53
N ARG A 133 23.29 9.41 -17.08
CA ARG A 133 22.54 8.15 -17.21
C ARG A 133 21.97 7.62 -15.90
N CYS A 134 22.56 7.96 -14.75
CA CYS A 134 22.09 7.55 -13.43
C CYS A 134 20.93 8.38 -12.87
N CYS A 135 20.72 9.58 -13.40
CA CYS A 135 20.26 10.68 -12.59
C CYS A 135 19.21 11.53 -13.34
N PRO A 136 18.00 10.98 -13.57
CA PRO A 136 16.93 11.71 -14.22
C PRO A 136 16.47 12.89 -13.35
N SER A 137 16.21 14.05 -13.96
CA SER A 137 15.90 15.29 -13.25
C SER A 137 14.49 15.83 -13.50
N ILE A 138 13.76 15.36 -14.52
CA ILE A 138 12.37 15.76 -14.74
C ILE A 138 11.46 14.95 -13.82
N LYS A 139 10.66 15.66 -13.03
CA LYS A 139 9.67 15.10 -12.11
C LYS A 139 8.27 15.36 -12.64
N ILE A 140 7.50 14.30 -12.91
CA ILE A 140 6.12 14.39 -13.38
C ILE A 140 5.22 13.80 -12.31
N ALA A 141 4.35 14.61 -11.73
CA ALA A 141 3.36 14.13 -10.77
C ALA A 141 2.40 13.14 -11.45
N LYS A 142 2.14 12.03 -10.75
CA LYS A 142 1.23 10.97 -11.16
C LYS A 142 0.31 10.60 -10.00
N LYS A 143 -0.85 10.08 -10.34
CA LYS A 143 -1.82 9.56 -9.36
C LYS A 143 -2.33 8.23 -9.85
N TYR A 144 -2.50 7.29 -8.94
CA TYR A 144 -3.08 5.99 -9.23
C TYR A 144 -4.18 5.67 -8.24
N LYS A 145 -5.24 5.01 -8.72
CA LYS A 145 -6.28 4.43 -7.87
C LYS A 145 -6.32 2.92 -8.07
N LEU A 146 -6.59 2.21 -7.00
CA LEU A 146 -6.96 0.81 -7.05
C LEU A 146 -8.45 0.71 -7.43
N ILE A 147 -8.73 0.10 -8.57
CA ILE A 147 -10.10 -0.11 -9.07
C ILE A 147 -10.26 -1.60 -9.34
N GLY A 148 -10.96 -2.30 -8.45
CA GLY A 148 -10.92 -3.76 -8.39
C GLY A 148 -9.51 -4.24 -8.08
N ASN A 149 -8.99 -5.19 -8.87
CA ASN A 149 -7.61 -5.69 -8.76
C ASN A 149 -6.67 -5.05 -9.78
N GLN A 150 -6.90 -3.78 -10.16
CA GLN A 150 -6.06 -3.07 -11.12
C GLN A 150 -5.71 -1.67 -10.64
N LEU A 151 -4.47 -1.27 -10.86
CA LEU A 151 -4.07 0.13 -10.75
C LEU A 151 -4.43 0.87 -12.03
N LYS A 152 -5.15 1.98 -11.90
CA LYS A 152 -5.43 2.90 -13.00
C LYS A 152 -4.82 4.26 -12.71
N GLU A 153 -4.07 4.78 -13.67
CA GLU A 153 -3.60 6.17 -13.62
C GLU A 153 -4.81 7.10 -13.70
N VAL A 154 -4.87 8.11 -12.83
CA VAL A 154 -5.93 9.11 -12.79
C VAL A 154 -5.35 10.52 -12.94
N LYS A 155 -6.16 11.44 -13.45
CA LYS A 155 -5.79 12.86 -13.62
C LYS A 155 -5.81 13.60 -12.28
#